data_AF-A0A9E2TNX7-F1
#
_entry.id   AF-A0A9E2TNX7-F1
#
_cell.length_a   1.000
_cell.length_b   1.000
_cell.length_c   1.000
_cell.angle_alpha   90.00
_cell.angle_beta   90.00
_cell.angle_gamma   90.00
#
_symmetry.space_group_name_H-M   'P 1'
#
loop_
_entity.id
_entity.type
_entity.pdbx_description
1 polymer ?
#
loop_
_entity_poly.entity_id
_entity_poly.type
_entity_poly.pdbx_seq_one_letter_code
_entity_poly.pdbx_strand_id
1 'polypeptide(L)'
;MAEQGSGLYDHQYGRFRDNQGTHQGYDFQHGPAGNTPPPVVTFAEKLKWWIPRGWRRKKILAERDRFQQEIIQIKTVRPTS
;
A
#
# COMPACT_ATOMS: atom_id res chain seq x y z
N MET A 1 4.89 43.40 3.51
CA MET A 1 5.90 42.91 4.46
C MET A 1 5.26 41.73 5.17
N ALA A 2 5.74 40.51 4.94
CA ALA A 2 5.17 39.34 5.60
C ALA A 2 5.60 39.37 7.07
N GLU A 3 4.62 39.31 7.98
CA GLU A 3 4.82 39.16 9.42
C GLU A 3 5.72 37.94 9.67
N GLN A 4 6.95 38.17 10.14
CA GLN A 4 7.90 37.12 10.50
C GLN A 4 7.44 36.53 11.84
N GLY A 5 6.91 35.30 11.86
CA GLY A 5 6.57 34.60 13.10
C GLY A 5 5.24 33.83 13.13
N SER A 6 4.43 33.83 12.05
CA SER A 6 3.15 33.10 12.03
C SER A 6 3.24 31.70 11.38
N GLY A 7 4.42 31.30 10.88
CA GLY A 7 4.61 30.00 10.28
C GLY A 7 4.79 28.91 11.35
N LEU A 8 4.12 27.77 11.16
CA LEU A 8 4.20 26.59 12.07
C LEU A 8 5.66 26.18 12.37
N TYR A 9 6.59 26.49 11.48
CA TYR A 9 7.99 26.13 11.57
C TYR A 9 8.95 27.32 11.72
N ASP A 10 8.45 28.56 11.86
CA ASP A 10 9.29 29.77 11.90
C ASP A 10 10.30 29.73 13.06
N HIS A 11 9.89 29.19 14.21
CA HIS A 11 10.77 29.00 15.36
C HIS A 11 11.91 27.99 15.10
N GLN A 12 11.73 27.03 14.17
CA GLN A 12 12.75 26.05 13.81
C GLN A 12 13.76 26.66 12.84
N TYR A 13 13.27 27.41 11.85
CA TYR A 13 14.13 28.10 10.89
C TYR A 13 14.89 29.29 11.50
N GLY A 14 14.28 30.00 12.46
CA GLY A 14 14.95 31.04 13.24
C GLY A 14 16.15 30.48 14.01
N ARG A 15 15.94 29.40 14.78
CA ARG A 15 17.03 28.71 15.50
C ARG A 15 18.10 28.18 14.56
N PHE A 16 17.74 27.70 13.38
CA PHE A 16 18.73 27.28 12.38
C PHE A 16 19.60 28.46 11.95
N ARG A 17 19.01 29.63 11.64
CA ARG A 17 19.75 30.85 11.30
C ARG A 17 20.67 31.32 12.42
N ASP A 18 20.20 31.32 13.66
CA ASP A 18 21.01 31.75 14.81
C ASP A 18 22.23 30.83 15.04
N ASN A 19 22.14 29.58 14.59
CA ASN A 19 23.19 28.57 14.69
C ASN A 19 23.90 28.28 13.34
N GLN A 20 23.72 29.14 12.32
CA GLN A 20 24.43 29.01 11.04
C GLN A 20 25.92 29.29 11.22
N GLY A 21 26.70 28.23 11.41
CA GLY A 21 28.16 28.29 11.58
C GLY A 21 28.68 27.48 12.77
N THR A 22 27.82 27.10 13.70
CA THR A 22 28.20 26.24 14.84
C THR A 22 28.08 24.75 14.52
N HIS A 23 27.30 24.40 13.50
CA HIS A 23 27.08 23.03 13.07
C HIS A 23 27.88 22.72 11.80
N GLN A 24 28.64 21.62 11.82
CA GLN A 24 29.17 21.05 10.58
C GLN A 24 28.00 20.54 9.73
N GLY A 25 28.00 20.90 8.45
CA GLY A 25 27.01 20.40 7.50
C GLY A 25 27.09 18.89 7.36
N TYR A 26 26.03 18.29 6.84
CA TYR A 26 26.04 16.87 6.51
C TYR A 26 27.13 16.60 5.46
N ASP A 27 28.15 15.84 5.83
CA ASP A 27 29.16 15.40 4.88
C ASP A 27 28.58 14.28 4.02
N PHE A 28 28.31 14.58 2.76
CA PHE A 28 27.79 13.63 1.78
C PHE A 28 28.69 12.40 1.60
N GLN A 29 29.96 12.48 1.96
CA GLN A 29 30.91 11.37 1.91
C GLN A 29 30.84 10.47 3.14
N HIS A 30 30.32 10.97 4.27
CA HIS A 30 30.05 10.20 5.49
C HIS A 30 28.55 9.92 5.62
N GLY A 31 27.99 9.21 4.63
CA GLY A 31 26.72 8.52 4.84
C GLY A 31 26.85 7.60 6.06
N PRO A 32 25.83 7.48 6.93
CA PRO A 32 25.88 6.57 8.07
C PRO A 32 26.33 5.20 7.55
N ALA A 33 27.43 4.69 8.12
CA ALA A 33 28.02 3.40 7.77
C ALA A 33 27.07 2.29 8.24
N GLY A 34 26.02 2.09 7.46
CA GLY A 34 24.91 1.26 7.83
C GLY A 34 23.96 1.17 6.66
N ASN A 35 24.14 0.12 5.85
CA ASN A 35 23.03 -0.39 5.06
C ASN A 35 22.05 -1.05 6.03
N THR A 36 21.37 -0.25 6.85
CA THR A 36 20.35 -0.76 7.76
C THR A 36 19.13 -1.02 6.90
N PRO A 37 18.76 -2.29 6.64
CA PRO A 37 17.56 -2.56 5.87
C PRO A 37 16.38 -1.92 6.59
N PRO A 38 15.50 -1.19 5.87
CA PRO A 38 14.31 -0.64 6.48
C PRO A 38 13.51 -1.78 7.15
N PRO A 39 12.86 -1.53 8.29
CA PRO A 39 12.09 -2.55 8.98
C PRO A 39 11.02 -3.08 8.01
N VAL A 40 11.13 -4.36 7.67
CA VAL A 40 10.14 -5.04 6.84
C VAL A 40 8.87 -5.14 7.67
N VAL A 41 7.83 -4.40 7.29
CA VAL A 41 6.54 -4.44 7.96
C VAL A 41 5.98 -5.86 7.88
N THR A 42 6.03 -6.59 8.99
CA THR A 42 5.43 -7.91 9.14
C THR A 42 3.94 -7.71 9.44
N PHE A 43 3.14 -7.51 8.38
CA PHE A 43 1.69 -7.52 8.53
C PHE A 43 1.26 -8.86 9.15
N ALA A 44 0.49 -8.83 10.23
CA ALA A 44 -0.06 -10.03 10.87
C ALA A 44 -0.87 -10.88 9.87
N GLU A 45 -1.55 -10.22 8.93
CA GLU A 45 -2.18 -10.85 7.78
C GLU A 45 -1.62 -10.29 6.48
N LYS A 46 -1.10 -11.16 5.63
CA LYS A 46 -0.71 -10.78 4.27
C LYS A 46 -1.96 -10.43 3.48
N LEU A 47 -2.16 -9.14 3.20
CA LEU A 47 -3.26 -8.64 2.38
C LEU A 47 -3.12 -9.22 0.95
N LYS A 48 -3.83 -10.30 0.65
CA LYS A 48 -3.88 -10.87 -0.70
C LYS A 48 -5.02 -10.19 -1.45
N TRP A 49 -4.68 -9.19 -2.25
CA TRP A 49 -5.64 -8.41 -3.06
C TRP A 49 -6.47 -9.28 -4.03
N TRP A 50 -6.01 -10.49 -4.33
CA TRP A 50 -6.69 -11.48 -5.18
C TRP A 50 -7.59 -12.46 -4.42
N ILE A 51 -7.69 -12.41 -3.08
CA ILE A 51 -8.64 -13.26 -2.35
C ILE A 51 -10.04 -12.65 -2.46
N PRO A 52 -11.00 -13.33 -3.12
CA PRO A 52 -12.39 -12.89 -3.07
C PRO A 52 -12.88 -12.99 -1.63
N ARG A 53 -13.39 -11.89 -1.08
CA ARG A 53 -14.10 -11.87 0.21
C ARG A 53 -15.14 -13.01 0.24
N GLY A 54 -15.41 -13.61 1.41
CA GLY A 54 -16.24 -14.82 1.52
C GLY A 54 -17.59 -14.75 0.79
N TRP A 55 -18.26 -13.59 0.79
CA TRP A 55 -19.50 -13.36 0.04
C TRP A 55 -19.32 -13.38 -1.48
N ARG A 56 -18.21 -12.82 -1.99
CA ARG A 56 -17.86 -12.81 -3.41
C ARG A 56 -17.55 -14.23 -3.91
N ARG A 57 -16.89 -15.04 -3.07
CA ARG A 57 -16.67 -16.47 -3.34
C ARG A 57 -17.99 -17.24 -3.47
N LYS A 58 -18.96 -17.00 -2.58
CA LYS A 58 -20.29 -17.62 -2.66
C LYS A 58 -21.01 -17.27 -3.97
N LYS A 59 -20.97 -15.99 -4.39
CA LYS A 59 -21.57 -15.55 -5.65
C LYS A 59 -20.96 -16.24 -6.86
N ILE A 60 -19.62 -16.31 -6.92
CA ILE A 60 -18.90 -17.00 -8.02
C ILE A 60 -19.28 -18.49 -8.10
N LEU A 61 -19.40 -19.16 -6.95
CA LEU A 61 -19.80 -20.58 -6.91
C LEU A 61 -21.24 -20.78 -7.40
N ALA A 62 -22.17 -19.93 -6.98
CA ALA A 62 -23.56 -20.01 -7.44
C ALA A 62 -23.68 -19.80 -8.96
N GLU A 63 -22.92 -18.86 -9.50
CA GLU A 63 -22.91 -18.56 -10.94
C GLU A 63 -22.27 -19.69 -11.75
N ARG A 64 -21.18 -20.29 -11.24
CA ARG A 64 -20.59 -21.51 -11.80
C ARG A 64 -21.60 -22.65 -11.83
N ASP A 65 -22.30 -22.90 -10.72
CA ASP A 65 -23.23 -24.02 -10.63
C ASP A 65 -24.42 -23.83 -11.58
N ARG A 66 -24.89 -22.59 -11.77
CA ARG A 66 -25.89 -22.25 -12.79
C ARG A 66 -25.41 -22.60 -14.20
N PHE A 67 -24.22 -22.16 -14.60
CA PHE A 67 -23.68 -22.49 -15.93
C PHE A 67 -23.51 -23.99 -16.13
N GLN A 68 -23.11 -24.72 -15.08
CA GLN A 68 -22.97 -26.17 -15.14
C GLN A 68 -24.31 -26.87 -15.37
N GLN A 69 -25.39 -26.40 -14.73
CA GLN A 69 -26.74 -26.90 -14.97
C GLN A 69 -27.22 -26.60 -16.40
N GLU A 70 -26.97 -25.40 -16.92
CA GLU A 70 -27.32 -25.03 -18.29
C GLU A 70 -26.58 -25.94 -19.31
N ILE A 71 -25.29 -26.23 -19.11
CA ILE A 71 -24.53 -27.16 -19.96
C ILE A 71 -25.11 -28.57 -19.93
N ILE A 72 -25.48 -29.07 -18.74
CA ILE A 72 -26.07 -30.41 -18.59
C ILE A 72 -27.41 -30.46 -19.32
N GLN A 73 -28.27 -29.46 -19.13
CA GLN A 73 -29.57 -29.39 -19.82
C GLN A 73 -29.39 -29.38 -21.35
N ILE A 74 -28.45 -28.58 -21.87
CA ILE A 74 -28.16 -28.53 -23.30
C ILE A 74 -27.68 -29.89 -23.84
N LYS A 75 -26.91 -30.65 -23.05
CA LYS A 75 -26.46 -32.01 -23.41
C LYS A 75 -27.61 -33.03 -23.38
N THR A 76 -28.51 -32.93 -22.41
CA THR A 76 -29.67 -33.82 -22.31
C THR A 76 -30.68 -33.56 -23.43
N VAL A 77 -30.85 -32.30 -23.83
CA VAL A 77 -31.79 -31.89 -24.89
C VAL A 77 -31.26 -32.14 -26.30
N ARG A 78 -29.93 -32.34 -26.48
CA ARG A 78 -29.35 -32.86 -27.71
C ARG A 78 -29.20 -34.39 -27.60
N PRO A 79 -30.22 -35.19 -27.95
CA PRO A 79 -29.98 -36.60 -28.21
C PRO A 79 -29.01 -36.68 -29.38
N THR A 80 -27.88 -37.36 -29.19
CA THR A 80 -27.03 -37.85 -30.27
C THR A 80 -27.89 -38.64 -31.24
N SER A 81 -28.24 -38.02 -32.38
CA SER A 81 -28.69 -38.73 -33.58
C SER A 81 -27.52 -39.47 -34.21
#